data_AF-A0A662S265-F1
#
_entry.id   AF-A0A662S265-F1
#
_cell.length_a   1.000
_cell.length_b   1.000
_cell.length_c   1.000
_cell.angle_alpha   90.00
_cell.angle_beta   90.00
_cell.angle_gamma   90.00
#
_symmetry.space_group_name_H-M   'P 1'
#
loop_
_entity.id
_entity.type
_entity.pdbx_description
1 polymer ?
#
loop_
_entity_poly.entity_id
_entity_poly.type
_entity_poly.pdbx_seq_one_letter_code
_entity_poly.pdbx_strand_id
1 'polypeptide(L)' 'MKVEPEWLVDKLSEEGWELERIPWYDYGYRVIRGPERLGNTPWHQLGLYYVQEAASMIPPVVLRPEPGLKILDLAASPGS' A
#
# COMPACT_ATOMS: atom_id res chain seq x y z
N MET A 1 -6.79 8.95 1.18
CA MET A 1 -6.64 7.85 0.20
C MET A 1 -7.22 8.31 -1.14
N LYS A 2 -6.66 7.92 -2.29
CA LYS A 2 -7.10 8.40 -3.62
C LYS A 2 -8.18 7.52 -4.26
N VAL A 3 -8.30 6.25 -3.84
CA VAL A 3 -9.18 5.25 -4.44
C VAL A 3 -9.50 4.15 -3.43
N GLU A 4 -10.65 3.49 -3.58
CA GLU A 4 -11.00 2.32 -2.76
C GLU A 4 -10.08 1.13 -3.08
N PRO A 5 -9.59 0.37 -2.07
CA PRO A 5 -8.64 -0.72 -2.28
C PRO A 5 -9.17 -1.82 -3.18
N GLU A 6 -10.43 -2.21 -2.99
CA GLU A 6 -11.08 -3.29 -3.75
C GLU A 6 -11.10 -2.96 -5.24
N TRP A 7 -11.40 -1.72 -5.61
CA TRP A 7 -11.39 -1.28 -7.00
C TRP A 7 -10.01 -1.43 -7.65
N LEU A 8 -8.95 -1.05 -6.92
CA LEU A 8 -7.59 -1.12 -7.43
C LEU A 8 -7.10 -2.57 -7.55
N VAL A 9 -7.49 -3.42 -6.60
CA VAL A 9 -7.19 -4.85 -6.61
C VAL A 9 -7.88 -5.54 -7.78
N ASP A 10 -9.14 -5.19 -8.06
CA ASP A 10 -9.87 -5.71 -9.22
C ASP A 10 -9.17 -5.32 -10.53
N LYS A 11 -8.74 -4.05 -10.66
CA LYS A 11 -8.01 -3.57 -11.85
C LYS A 11 -6.68 -4.27 -12.05
N LEU A 12 -5.90 -4.44 -10.98
CA LEU A 12 -4.64 -5.18 -11.04
C LEU A 12 -4.89 -6.67 -11.36
N SER A 13 -5.96 -7.26 -10.84
CA SER A 13 -6.31 -8.66 -11.13
C SER A 13 -6.69 -8.86 -12.60
N GLU A 14 -7.44 -7.93 -13.20
CA GLU A 14 -7.73 -7.90 -14.65
C GLU A 14 -6.44 -7.81 -15.50
N GLU A 15 -5.41 -7.14 -14.99
CA GLU A 15 -4.08 -7.01 -15.63
C GLU A 15 -3.15 -8.21 -15.35
N GLY A 16 -3.64 -9.25 -14.67
CA GLY A 16 -2.92 -10.51 -14.43
C GLY A 16 -2.06 -10.54 -13.17
N TRP A 17 -2.31 -9.64 -12.21
CA TRP A 17 -1.70 -9.70 -10.89
C TRP A 17 -2.48 -10.63 -9.95
N GLU A 18 -1.75 -11.35 -9.12
CA GLU A 18 -2.32 -12.17 -8.04
C GLU A 18 -1.96 -11.52 -6.70
N LEU A 19 -2.99 -11.05 -5.98
CA LEU A 19 -2.86 -10.26 -4.76
C LEU A 19 -3.57 -10.98 -3.61
N GLU A 20 -2.93 -10.99 -2.45
CA GLU A 20 -3.48 -11.54 -1.20
C GLU A 20 -3.52 -10.43 -0.13
N ARG A 21 -4.68 -10.21 0.50
CA ARG A 21 -4.78 -9.22 1.57
C ARG A 21 -3.96 -9.65 2.80
N ILE A 22 -3.24 -8.71 3.40
CA ILE A 22 -2.55 -8.91 4.66
C ILE A 22 -3.59 -9.00 5.79
N PRO A 23 -3.62 -10.08 6.60
CA PRO A 23 -4.73 -10.33 7.55
C PRO A 23 -4.94 -9.25 8.63
N TRP A 24 -3.91 -8.46 8.93
CA TRP A 24 -3.92 -7.46 10.00
C TRP A 24 -3.98 -6.02 9.48
N TYR A 25 -4.09 -5.80 8.17
CA TYR A 25 -4.16 -4.46 7.60
C TYR A 25 -5.03 -4.42 6.35
N ASP A 26 -6.15 -3.69 6.45
CA ASP A 26 -7.18 -3.64 5.40
C ASP A 26 -6.69 -3.05 4.07
N TYR A 27 -5.67 -2.20 4.13
CA TYR A 27 -5.10 -1.55 2.95
C TYR A 27 -3.81 -2.23 2.46
N GLY A 28 -3.38 -3.30 3.12
CA GLY A 28 -2.16 -4.03 2.82
C GLY A 28 -2.42 -5.24 1.94
N TYR A 29 -1.68 -5.36 0.84
CA TYR A 29 -1.75 -6.51 -0.04
C TYR A 29 -0.35 -7.04 -0.33
N ARG A 30 -0.19 -8.35 -0.25
CA ARG A 30 0.98 -9.08 -0.73
C ARG A 30 0.77 -9.43 -2.20
N VAL A 31 1.80 -9.21 -2.99
CA VAL A 31 1.83 -9.66 -4.38
C VAL A 31 2.39 -11.07 -4.44
N ILE A 32 1.55 -12.02 -4.87
CA ILE A 32 1.93 -13.43 -5.04
C ILE A 32 2.59 -13.61 -6.40
N ARG A 33 2.03 -12.98 -7.44
CA ARG A 33 2.51 -13.05 -8.81
C ARG A 33 2.10 -11.81 -9.60
N GLY A 34 2.88 -11.46 -10.62
CA GLY A 34 2.54 -10.41 -11.58
C GLY A 34 3.33 -10.52 -12.88
N PRO A 35 2.87 -9.84 -13.95
CA PRO A 35 3.53 -9.85 -15.25
C PRO A 35 4.79 -8.99 -15.30
N GLU A 36 4.92 -7.98 -14.44
CA GLU A 36 6.02 -7.01 -14.46
C GLU A 36 6.42 -6.52 -13.06
N ARG A 37 7.20 -5.43 -12.97
CA ARG A 37 7.56 -4.80 -11.68
C ARG A 37 6.44 -3.84 -11.25
N LEU A 38 5.99 -3.93 -10.00
CA LEU A 38 4.93 -3.06 -9.46
C LEU A 38 5.24 -1.57 -9.60
N GLY A 39 6.51 -1.17 -9.50
CA GLY A 39 6.90 0.24 -9.64
C GLY A 39 6.63 0.81 -11.04
N ASN A 40 6.46 -0.04 -12.05
CA ASN A 40 6.27 0.36 -13.44
C ASN A 40 4.80 0.52 -13.83
N THR A 41 3.86 0.04 -13.01
CA THR A 41 2.44 0.12 -13.38
C THR A 41 1.99 1.59 -13.45
N PRO A 42 1.04 1.93 -14.34
CA PRO A 42 0.44 3.26 -14.36
C PRO A 42 -0.16 3.66 -13.01
N TRP A 43 -0.70 2.68 -12.28
CA TRP A 43 -1.32 2.87 -10.96
C TRP A 43 -0.32 3.32 -9.89
N HIS A 44 0.91 2.77 -9.91
CA HIS A 44 1.99 3.21 -9.04
C HIS A 44 2.43 4.64 -9.39
N GLN A 45 2.55 4.97 -10.69
CA GLN A 45 2.92 6.31 -11.14
C GLN A 45 1.87 7.37 -10.78
N LEU A 46 0.59 6.99 -10.75
CA LEU A 46 -0.50 7.83 -10.25
C LEU A 46 -0.52 7.96 -8.71
N GLY A 47 0.33 7.20 -8.02
CA GLY A 47 0.42 7.13 -6.56
C GLY A 47 -0.86 6.59 -5.94
N LEU A 48 -1.47 5.58 -6.55
CA LEU A 48 -2.65 4.89 -6.02
C LEU A 48 -2.27 3.82 -5.00
N TYR A 49 -1.04 3.31 -5.07
CA TYR A 49 -0.44 2.44 -4.06
C TYR A 49 1.06 2.72 -3.92
N TYR A 50 1.65 2.21 -2.84
CA TYR A 50 3.08 2.26 -2.57
C TYR A 50 3.62 0.85 -2.33
N VAL A 51 4.82 0.57 -2.82
CA VAL A 51 5.53 -0.70 -2.57
C VAL A 51 6.34 -0.57 -1.30
N GLN A 52 6.09 -1.43 -0.31
CA GLN A 52 6.78 -1.43 0.98
C GLN A 52 6.89 -2.84 1.55
N GLU A 53 7.86 -3.04 2.45
CA GLU A 53 7.92 -4.22 3.29
C GLU A 53 6.76 -4.22 4.31
N ALA A 54 6.19 -5.40 4.57
CA ALA A 54 5.06 -5.52 5.50
C ALA A 54 5.40 -5.00 6.91
N ALA A 55 6.65 -5.16 7.35
CA ALA A 55 7.10 -4.65 8.65
C ALA A 55 6.98 -3.12 8.77
N SER A 56 7.23 -2.37 7.68
CA SER A 56 7.16 -0.90 7.67
C SER A 56 5.73 -0.37 7.80
N MET A 57 4.72 -1.20 7.54
CA MET A 57 3.31 -0.83 7.69
C MET A 57 2.84 -0.92 9.16
N ILE A 58 3.55 -1.65 10.03
CA ILE A 58 3.14 -1.88 11.42
C ILE A 58 3.17 -0.59 12.26
N PRO A 59 4.26 0.22 12.27
CA PRO A 59 4.32 1.41 13.11
C PRO A 59 3.14 2.39 12.93
N PRO A 60 2.76 2.81 11.70
CA PRO A 60 1.64 3.74 11.54
C PRO A 60 0.29 3.11 11.92
N VAL A 61 0.10 1.81 11.68
CA VAL A 61 -1.13 1.09 12.08
C VAL A 61 -1.28 1.03 13.60
N VAL A 62 -0.21 0.72 14.32
CA VAL A 62 -0.23 0.63 15.78
C VAL A 62 -0.34 2.02 16.43
N LEU A 63 0.30 3.03 15.84
CA LEU A 63 0.26 4.41 16.35
C LEU A 63 -1.15 5.00 16.31
N ARG A 64 -1.99 4.58 15.35
CA ARG A 64 -3.39 5.05 15.14
C ARG A 64 -3.53 6.57 15.23
N PRO A 65 -2.86 7.32 14.34
CA PRO A 65 -2.95 8.76 14.33
C PRO A 65 -4.39 9.22 14.03
N GLU A 66 -4.86 10.22 14.76
CA GLU A 66 -6.16 10.85 14.55
C GLU A 66 -6.03 12.23 13.90
N PRO A 67 -7.03 12.68 13.11
CA PRO A 67 -7.04 14.03 12.56
C PRO A 67 -6.88 15.11 13.64
N GLY A 68 -5.98 16.06 13.41
CA GLY A 68 -5.71 17.16 14.35
C GLY A 68 -4.57 16.89 15.35
N LEU A 69 -4.05 15.66 15.42
CA LEU A 69 -2.86 15.38 16.22
C LEU A 69 -1.58 15.94 15.57
N LYS A 70 -0.64 16.39 16.41
CA LYS A 70 0.73 16.70 16.00
C LYS A 70 1.58 15.45 16.11
N ILE A 71 2.16 15.01 15.00
CA ILE A 71 2.95 13.78 14.91
C ILE A 71 4.38 14.14 14.51
N LEU A 72 5.36 13.50 15.16
CA LEU A 72 6.77 13.62 14.84
C LEU A 72 7.27 12.26 14.34
N ASP A 73 7.75 12.20 13.11
CA ASP A 73 8.43 11.04 12.55
C ASP A 73 9.95 11.25 12.59
N LEU A 74 10.64 10.42 13.39
CA LEU A 74 12.10 10.48 13.57
C LEU A 74 12.87 9.64 12.54
N ALA A 75 12.17 8.78 11.78
CA ALA A 75 12.77 7.83 10.85
C ALA A 75 12.00 7.79 9.52
N ALA A 76 11.78 8.98 8.94
CA ALA A 76 10.89 9.17 7.81
C ALA A 76 11.48 8.80 6.43
N SER A 77 12.74 8.36 6.33
CA SER A 77 13.38 8.05 5.03
C SER A 77 13.16 6.59 4.63
N PRO A 78 12.79 6.27 3.37
CA PRO A 78 12.67 7.15 2.20
C PRO A 78 11.40 8.01 2.16
N GLY A 79 10.40 7.68 2.98
CA GLY A 79 9.12 8.39 3.03
C GLY A 79 8.21 7.90 1.93
N SER A 80 7.14 7.21 2.31
CA SER A 80 6.15 6.60 1.42
C SER A 80 4.77 7.13 1.74
#